data_AF-A0A1F6P7E9-F1
#
_entry.id   AF-A0A1F6P7E9-F1
#
_cell.length_a   1.000
_cell.length_b   1.000
_cell.length_c   1.000
_cell.angle_alpha   90.00
_cell.angle_beta   90.00
_cell.angle_gamma   90.00
#
_symmetry.space_group_name_H-M   'P 1'
#
loop_
_entity.id
_entity.type
_entity.pdbx_description
1 polymer ?
#
loop_
_entity_poly.entity_id
_entity_poly.type
_entity_poly.pdbx_seq_one_letter_code
_entity_poly.pdbx_strand_id
1 'polypeptide(L)'
;MKIFSTFLTRFLLTNIIILFGSSAHFPTPKVLAHELKAEGTISALIHINPDEKPVAGQPSEILFLINDTEKRFKAEDCNCTASVIDNGETVFSSPLATGKTSYRGIFAPAIPYTFPHKGTYTVKLTGEPKSMDGFKNFSISYDIKIERDISSPPAPSPNIALYSIVIFLIFVGVIYFIKLFFTKNNTNTPTDNLK
;
A
#
# COMPACT_ATOMS: atom_id res chain seq x y z
N MET A 1 31.81 43.92 13.45
CA MET A 1 30.54 43.51 12.80
C MET A 1 30.59 42.21 11.99
N LYS A 2 31.77 41.64 11.63
CA LYS A 2 31.87 40.34 10.94
C LYS A 2 31.73 39.10 11.86
N ILE A 3 32.12 39.23 13.12
CA ILE A 3 32.12 38.13 14.12
C ILE A 3 30.69 37.73 14.56
N PHE A 4 29.77 38.70 14.59
CA PHE A 4 28.37 38.45 14.97
C PHE A 4 27.59 37.73 13.85
N SER A 5 27.95 38.00 12.59
CA SER A 5 27.36 37.36 11.42
C SER A 5 27.76 35.89 11.32
N THR A 6 29.04 35.55 11.52
CA THR A 6 29.49 34.16 11.48
C THR A 6 28.94 33.29 12.62
N PHE A 7 28.69 33.88 13.78
CA PHE A 7 28.06 33.20 14.92
C PHE A 7 26.58 32.88 14.65
N LEU A 8 25.83 33.85 14.11
CA LEU A 8 24.41 33.68 13.80
C LEU A 8 24.18 32.66 12.66
N THR A 9 25.02 32.66 11.63
CA THR A 9 24.92 31.68 10.52
C THR A 9 25.24 30.26 10.99
N ARG A 10 26.23 30.10 11.88
CA ARG A 10 26.58 28.79 12.46
C ARG A 10 25.50 28.27 13.41
N PHE A 11 24.87 29.16 14.19
CA PHE A 11 23.78 28.81 15.09
C PHE A 11 22.49 28.44 14.33
N LEU A 12 22.17 29.13 13.24
CA LEU A 12 21.04 28.79 12.36
C LEU A 12 21.26 27.46 11.61
N LEU A 13 22.46 27.21 11.09
CA LEU A 13 22.77 25.97 10.38
C LEU A 13 22.74 24.73 11.31
N THR A 14 23.20 24.85 12.55
CA THR A 14 23.15 23.75 13.52
C THR A 14 21.73 23.42 13.98
N ASN A 15 20.87 24.42 14.19
CA ASN A 15 19.47 24.19 14.55
C ASN A 15 18.64 23.59 13.39
N ILE A 16 18.96 23.93 12.14
CA ILE A 16 18.33 23.32 10.95
C ILE A 16 18.71 21.84 10.85
N ILE A 17 19.97 21.46 11.10
CA ILE A 17 20.40 20.05 11.07
C ILE A 17 19.73 19.22 12.19
N ILE A 18 19.50 19.81 13.36
CA ILE A 18 18.81 19.13 14.46
C ILE A 18 17.29 18.99 14.17
N LEU A 19 16.64 20.00 13.58
CA LEU A 19 15.23 19.89 13.19
C LEU A 19 14.98 18.86 12.08
N PHE A 20 15.92 18.68 11.15
CA PHE A 20 15.81 17.68 10.09
C PHE A 20 16.30 16.28 10.52
N GLY A 21 17.18 16.17 11.52
CA GLY A 21 17.74 14.90 12.01
C GLY A 21 16.78 14.06 12.87
N SER A 22 15.76 14.68 13.48
CA SER A 22 14.78 13.98 14.32
C SER A 22 13.56 13.42 13.57
N SER A 23 13.48 13.57 12.24
CA SER A 23 12.32 13.20 11.43
C SER A 23 12.22 11.70 11.07
N ALA A 24 13.17 10.87 11.50
CA ALA A 24 13.40 9.56 10.87
C ALA A 24 12.87 8.31 11.60
N HIS A 25 11.89 8.42 12.50
CA HIS A 25 11.35 7.24 13.21
C HIS A 25 9.84 7.25 13.38
N PHE A 26 9.08 7.65 12.36
CA PHE A 26 7.70 7.18 12.28
C PHE A 26 7.74 5.73 11.77
N PRO A 27 7.36 4.73 12.58
CA PRO A 27 7.17 3.38 12.05
C PRO A 27 6.07 3.51 11.00
N THR A 28 6.45 3.39 9.73
CA THR A 28 5.44 3.32 8.68
C THR A 28 4.64 2.04 8.96
N PRO A 29 3.31 2.12 9.14
CA PRO A 29 2.53 0.90 9.10
C PRO A 29 2.84 0.25 7.75
N LYS A 30 3.34 -1.00 7.77
CA LYS A 30 3.42 -1.80 6.55
C LYS A 30 2.00 -1.97 6.05
N VAL A 31 1.56 -1.07 5.19
CA VAL A 31 0.32 -1.23 4.42
C VAL A 31 0.65 -2.27 3.37
N LEU A 32 0.53 -3.53 3.76
CA LEU A 32 0.79 -4.65 2.88
C LEU A 32 -0.53 -4.98 2.18
N ALA A 33 -0.91 -4.09 1.26
CA ALA A 33 -1.96 -4.37 0.29
C ALA A 33 -1.27 -5.06 -0.90
N HIS A 34 -1.73 -6.26 -1.25
CA HIS A 34 -1.21 -7.13 -2.32
C HIS A 34 0.09 -7.89 -1.94
N GLU A 35 -0.02 -8.87 -1.04
CA GLU A 35 1.08 -9.81 -0.77
C GLU A 35 1.12 -10.89 -1.86
N LEU A 36 2.20 -10.93 -2.64
CA LEU A 36 2.50 -12.09 -3.47
C LEU A 36 3.15 -13.16 -2.59
N LYS A 37 2.54 -14.33 -2.49
CA LYS A 37 3.15 -15.50 -1.84
C LYS A 37 3.43 -16.58 -2.86
N ALA A 38 4.49 -17.35 -2.63
CA ALA A 38 4.92 -18.42 -3.52
C ALA A 38 5.26 -19.68 -2.73
N GLU A 39 4.95 -20.82 -3.34
CA GLU A 39 5.34 -22.15 -2.87
C GLU A 39 5.78 -22.97 -4.08
N GLY A 40 7.07 -23.33 -4.10
CA GLY A 40 7.67 -23.97 -5.26
C GLY A 40 7.56 -23.08 -6.50
N THR A 41 6.88 -23.58 -7.53
CA THR A 41 6.72 -22.90 -8.83
C THR A 41 5.43 -22.10 -8.92
N ILE A 42 4.53 -22.27 -7.94
CA ILE A 42 3.24 -21.60 -7.88
C ILE A 42 3.37 -20.36 -7.02
N SER A 43 2.91 -19.23 -7.57
CA SER A 43 2.67 -18.01 -6.81
C SER A 43 1.21 -17.60 -6.92
N ALA A 44 0.70 -17.00 -5.86
CA ALA A 44 -0.62 -16.42 -5.85
C ALA A 44 -0.54 -14.98 -5.31
N LEU A 45 -1.37 -14.12 -5.88
CA LEU A 45 -1.68 -12.80 -5.33
C LEU A 45 -3.14 -12.80 -4.93
N ILE A 46 -3.44 -12.31 -3.73
CA ILE A 46 -4.80 -12.17 -3.24
C ILE A 46 -5.28 -10.72 -3.41
N HIS A 47 -6.54 -10.58 -3.84
CA HIS A 47 -7.28 -9.32 -3.84
C HIS A 47 -8.61 -9.52 -3.13
N ILE A 48 -9.08 -8.50 -2.40
CA ILE A 48 -10.39 -8.51 -1.74
C ILE A 48 -11.20 -7.31 -2.18
N ASN A 49 -12.27 -7.56 -2.94
CA ASN A 49 -13.19 -6.51 -3.37
C ASN A 49 -14.15 -6.11 -2.23
N PRO A 50 -14.57 -4.83 -2.16
CA PRO A 50 -14.34 -3.78 -3.18
C PRO A 50 -13.07 -2.94 -3.00
N ASP A 51 -12.45 -2.89 -1.81
CA ASP A 51 -11.44 -1.87 -1.46
C ASP A 51 -10.17 -2.42 -0.77
N GLU A 52 -9.89 -3.72 -0.89
CA GLU A 52 -8.80 -4.45 -0.19
C GLU A 52 -8.85 -4.35 1.35
N LYS A 53 -9.87 -3.69 1.89
CA LYS A 53 -10.08 -3.41 3.31
C LYS A 53 -11.50 -3.83 3.69
N PRO A 54 -11.78 -5.14 3.60
CA PRO A 54 -13.10 -5.70 3.88
C PRO A 54 -13.65 -5.20 5.21
N VAL A 55 -14.95 -4.93 5.22
CA VAL A 55 -15.69 -4.43 6.37
C VAL A 55 -16.53 -5.57 6.91
N ALA A 56 -16.45 -5.83 8.21
CA ALA A 56 -17.26 -6.85 8.85
C ALA A 56 -18.76 -6.57 8.62
N GLY A 57 -19.48 -7.61 8.22
CA GLY A 57 -20.91 -7.56 7.88
C GLY A 57 -21.21 -7.06 6.46
N GLN A 58 -20.20 -6.71 5.64
CA GLN A 58 -20.40 -6.35 4.24
C GLN A 58 -19.94 -7.47 3.29
N PRO A 59 -20.67 -7.70 2.18
CA PRO A 59 -20.22 -8.62 1.14
C PRO A 59 -18.84 -8.25 0.62
N SER A 60 -17.98 -9.26 0.47
CA SER A 60 -16.67 -9.15 -0.17
C SER A 60 -16.48 -10.28 -1.18
N GLU A 61 -15.58 -10.08 -2.14
CA GLU A 61 -15.10 -11.16 -3.00
C GLU A 61 -13.61 -11.32 -2.78
N ILE A 62 -13.17 -12.55 -2.57
CA ILE A 62 -11.75 -12.89 -2.46
C ILE A 62 -11.31 -13.49 -3.79
N LEU A 63 -10.34 -12.84 -4.45
CA LEU A 63 -9.83 -13.20 -5.76
C LEU A 63 -8.40 -13.70 -5.63
N PHE A 64 -8.06 -14.69 -6.44
CA PHE A 64 -6.71 -15.24 -6.50
C PHE A 64 -6.16 -15.12 -7.93
N LEU A 65 -5.09 -14.33 -8.10
CA LEU A 65 -4.30 -14.36 -9.32
C LEU A 65 -3.16 -15.34 -9.15
N ILE A 66 -3.28 -16.49 -9.80
CA ILE A 66 -2.32 -17.59 -9.71
C ILE A 66 -1.38 -17.52 -10.91
N ASN A 67 -0.09 -17.65 -10.67
CA ASN A 67 0.92 -17.80 -11.70
C ASN A 67 1.78 -19.04 -11.41
N ASP A 68 2.17 -19.72 -12.47
CA ASP A 68 3.14 -20.82 -12.44
C ASP A 68 4.35 -20.46 -13.29
N THR A 69 5.54 -20.57 -12.72
CA THR A 69 6.79 -20.32 -13.44
C THR A 69 7.08 -21.41 -14.47
N GLU A 70 6.60 -22.64 -14.26
CA GLU A 70 6.76 -23.76 -15.19
C GLU A 70 5.66 -23.81 -16.26
N LYS A 71 4.65 -22.92 -16.18
CA LYS A 71 3.54 -22.81 -17.14
C LYS A 71 2.73 -24.11 -17.31
N ARG A 72 2.66 -24.93 -16.27
CA ARG A 72 1.83 -26.16 -16.21
C ARG A 72 0.48 -25.93 -15.55
N PHE A 73 0.34 -24.91 -14.70
CA PHE A 73 -0.94 -24.60 -14.06
C PHE A 73 -2.01 -24.18 -15.06
N LYS A 74 -3.15 -24.87 -15.00
CA LYS A 74 -4.41 -24.52 -15.65
C LYS A 74 -5.52 -24.67 -14.63
N ALA A 75 -6.40 -23.68 -14.54
CA ALA A 75 -7.45 -23.66 -13.51
C ALA A 75 -8.42 -24.85 -13.66
N GLU A 76 -8.68 -25.28 -14.89
CA GLU A 76 -9.54 -26.41 -15.23
C GLU A 76 -8.97 -27.76 -14.75
N ASP A 77 -7.65 -27.85 -14.69
CA ASP A 77 -6.89 -29.04 -14.31
C ASP A 77 -6.52 -29.06 -12.81
N CYS A 78 -7.01 -28.10 -12.02
CA CYS A 78 -6.75 -28.02 -10.58
C CYS A 78 -7.94 -28.50 -9.75
N ASN A 79 -7.67 -29.34 -8.74
CA ASN A 79 -8.55 -29.52 -7.58
C ASN A 79 -8.21 -28.43 -6.54
N CYS A 80 -8.49 -27.18 -6.90
CA CYS A 80 -8.16 -26.01 -6.09
C CYS A 80 -9.29 -25.70 -5.11
N THR A 81 -8.94 -25.44 -3.85
CA THR A 81 -9.87 -25.05 -2.79
C THR A 81 -9.39 -23.77 -2.12
N ALA A 82 -10.31 -22.83 -1.94
CA ALA A 82 -10.10 -21.64 -1.13
C ALA A 82 -10.92 -21.76 0.16
N SER A 83 -10.28 -21.51 1.29
CA SER A 83 -10.88 -21.63 2.62
C SER A 83 -10.64 -20.37 3.44
N VAL A 84 -11.62 -20.00 4.27
CA VAL A 84 -11.49 -18.96 5.29
C VAL A 84 -11.49 -19.64 6.65
N ILE A 85 -10.48 -19.32 7.46
CA ILE A 85 -10.24 -19.87 8.77
C ILE A 85 -10.34 -18.73 9.79
N ASP A 86 -11.14 -18.93 10.83
CA ASP A 86 -11.27 -18.02 11.96
C ASP A 86 -10.94 -18.77 13.25
N ASN A 87 -10.06 -18.20 14.08
CA ASN A 87 -9.61 -18.82 15.34
C ASN A 87 -9.18 -20.29 15.22
N GLY A 88 -8.61 -20.68 14.07
CA GLY A 88 -8.15 -22.04 13.79
C GLY A 88 -9.22 -22.98 13.24
N GLU A 89 -10.48 -22.54 13.13
CA GLU A 89 -11.59 -23.31 12.54
C GLU A 89 -11.87 -22.86 11.11
N THR A 90 -12.04 -23.80 10.19
CA THR A 90 -12.48 -23.50 8.82
C THR A 90 -13.95 -23.12 8.82
N VAL A 91 -14.25 -21.83 8.69
CA VAL A 91 -15.61 -21.28 8.68
C VAL A 91 -16.22 -21.21 7.28
N PHE A 92 -15.38 -21.30 6.23
CA PHE A 92 -15.82 -21.36 4.84
C PHE A 92 -14.83 -22.15 3.99
N SER A 93 -15.34 -22.90 3.01
CA SER A 93 -14.53 -23.61 2.04
C SER A 93 -15.28 -23.76 0.73
N SER A 94 -14.62 -23.44 -0.39
CA SER A 94 -15.21 -23.57 -1.72
C SER A 94 -14.15 -24.00 -2.74
N PRO A 95 -14.52 -24.85 -3.71
CA PRO A 95 -13.73 -25.03 -4.92
C PRO A 95 -13.49 -23.69 -5.62
N LEU A 96 -12.30 -23.52 -6.19
CA LEU A 96 -11.90 -22.29 -6.87
C LEU A 96 -12.47 -22.20 -8.30
N ALA A 97 -12.62 -23.35 -8.97
CA ALA A 97 -13.07 -23.46 -10.36
C ALA A 97 -14.51 -22.98 -10.60
N THR A 98 -15.33 -22.89 -9.55
CA THR A 98 -16.72 -22.40 -9.61
C THR A 98 -16.83 -20.89 -9.50
N GLY A 99 -15.75 -20.21 -9.10
CA GLY A 99 -15.72 -18.78 -8.84
C GLY A 99 -15.45 -17.96 -10.09
N LYS A 100 -16.27 -16.93 -10.34
CA LYS A 100 -15.95 -15.84 -11.27
C LYS A 100 -16.18 -14.54 -10.53
N THR A 101 -15.24 -13.61 -10.63
CA THR A 101 -15.45 -12.27 -10.04
C THR A 101 -16.61 -11.55 -10.70
N SER A 102 -17.36 -10.76 -9.92
CA SER A 102 -18.37 -9.84 -10.45
C SER A 102 -17.76 -8.61 -11.13
N TYR A 103 -16.46 -8.35 -10.96
CA TYR A 103 -15.79 -7.20 -11.55
C TYR A 103 -15.46 -7.41 -13.03
N ARG A 104 -15.99 -6.52 -13.87
CA ARG A 104 -15.78 -6.57 -15.32
C ARG A 104 -14.31 -6.36 -15.68
N GLY A 105 -13.77 -7.24 -16.51
CA GLY A 105 -12.41 -7.13 -17.06
C GLY A 105 -11.33 -7.86 -16.27
N ILE A 106 -11.65 -8.41 -15.10
CA ILE A 106 -10.76 -9.30 -14.33
C ILE A 106 -11.17 -10.75 -14.58
N PHE A 107 -10.24 -11.55 -15.10
CA PHE A 107 -10.44 -12.99 -15.29
C PHE A 107 -9.64 -13.74 -14.22
N ALA A 108 -10.16 -13.73 -13.00
CA ALA A 108 -9.61 -14.47 -11.88
C ALA A 108 -10.73 -15.24 -11.18
N PRO A 109 -10.45 -16.44 -10.65
CA PRO A 109 -11.40 -17.11 -9.79
C PRO A 109 -11.61 -16.29 -8.52
N ALA A 110 -12.86 -16.22 -8.09
CA ALA A 110 -13.27 -15.45 -6.93
C ALA A 110 -14.27 -16.22 -6.09
N ILE A 111 -14.15 -16.14 -4.76
CA ILE A 111 -15.13 -16.68 -3.82
C ILE A 111 -15.85 -15.52 -3.11
N PRO A 112 -17.19 -15.51 -3.08
CA PRO A 112 -17.92 -14.54 -2.27
C PRO A 112 -17.81 -14.93 -0.80
N TYR A 113 -17.49 -13.96 0.06
CA TYR A 113 -17.47 -14.16 1.50
C TYR A 113 -17.79 -12.87 2.24
N THR A 114 -18.58 -12.98 3.31
CA THR A 114 -18.86 -11.86 4.23
C THR A 114 -18.19 -12.15 5.55
N PHE A 115 -17.20 -11.35 5.92
CA PHE A 115 -16.54 -11.49 7.22
C PHE A 115 -17.53 -11.10 8.33
N PRO A 116 -17.88 -11.98 9.28
CA PRO A 116 -18.94 -11.70 10.24
C PRO A 116 -18.56 -10.64 11.30
N HIS A 117 -17.29 -10.63 11.73
CA HIS A 117 -16.79 -9.70 12.75
C HIS A 117 -15.37 -9.23 12.46
N LYS A 118 -14.95 -8.18 13.18
CA LYS A 118 -13.55 -7.73 13.22
C LYS A 118 -12.64 -8.84 13.74
N GLY A 119 -11.38 -8.84 13.31
CA GLY A 119 -10.42 -9.86 13.71
C GLY A 119 -9.39 -10.14 12.62
N THR A 120 -8.62 -11.20 12.82
CA THR A 120 -7.69 -11.72 11.82
C THR A 120 -8.18 -13.07 11.36
N TYR A 121 -8.38 -13.21 10.06
CA TYR A 121 -8.77 -14.46 9.41
C TYR A 121 -7.60 -14.97 8.58
N THR A 122 -7.44 -16.28 8.50
CA THR A 122 -6.50 -16.88 7.55
C THR A 122 -7.27 -17.31 6.31
N VAL A 123 -6.92 -16.74 5.17
CA VAL A 123 -7.40 -17.20 3.86
C VAL A 123 -6.37 -18.16 3.27
N LYS A 124 -6.77 -19.40 3.08
CA LYS A 124 -5.90 -20.48 2.57
C LYS A 124 -6.33 -20.89 1.17
N LEU A 125 -5.36 -21.00 0.28
CA LEU A 125 -5.51 -21.54 -1.06
C LEU A 125 -4.67 -22.81 -1.17
N THR A 126 -5.32 -23.94 -1.46
CA THR A 126 -4.65 -25.21 -1.75
C THR A 126 -4.96 -25.66 -3.16
N GLY A 127 -4.01 -26.32 -3.82
CA GLY A 127 -4.22 -26.92 -5.12
C GLY A 127 -3.46 -28.22 -5.29
N GLU A 128 -4.13 -29.17 -5.93
CA GLU A 128 -3.58 -30.45 -6.38
C GLU A 128 -3.92 -30.62 -7.87
N PRO A 129 -2.96 -31.03 -8.71
CA PRO A 129 -3.24 -31.27 -10.12
C PRO A 129 -4.13 -32.50 -10.27
N LYS A 130 -5.05 -32.47 -11.24
CA LYS A 130 -5.87 -33.65 -11.59
C LYS A 130 -5.09 -34.75 -12.31
N SER A 131 -3.90 -34.44 -12.82
CA SER A 131 -3.01 -35.34 -13.57
C SER A 131 -1.63 -35.40 -12.94
N MET A 132 -0.97 -36.55 -13.04
CA MET A 132 0.38 -36.76 -12.49
C MET A 132 1.46 -35.90 -13.17
N ASP A 133 1.27 -35.51 -14.42
CA ASP A 133 2.21 -34.65 -15.17
C ASP A 133 1.91 -33.15 -15.01
N GLY A 134 1.02 -32.80 -14.07
CA GLY A 134 0.55 -31.43 -13.84
C GLY A 134 1.54 -30.53 -13.09
N PHE A 135 1.02 -29.41 -12.59
CA PHE A 135 1.75 -28.51 -11.69
C PHE A 135 1.93 -29.15 -10.31
N LYS A 136 2.85 -28.62 -9.49
CA LYS A 136 3.12 -29.15 -8.14
C LYS A 136 2.03 -28.77 -7.14
N ASN A 137 1.73 -29.66 -6.19
CA ASN A 137 0.84 -29.35 -5.07
C ASN A 137 1.32 -28.10 -4.33
N PHE A 138 0.38 -27.29 -3.85
CA PHE A 138 0.68 -26.07 -3.12
C PHE A 138 -0.40 -25.75 -2.06
N SER A 139 -0.01 -24.96 -1.06
CA SER A 139 -0.78 -24.54 0.10
C SER A 139 -0.33 -23.15 0.59
N ILE A 140 -0.88 -22.10 -0.01
CA ILE A 140 -0.55 -20.70 0.29
C ILE A 140 -1.58 -20.11 1.26
N SER A 141 -1.14 -19.36 2.28
CA SER A 141 -2.03 -18.76 3.30
C SER A 141 -1.77 -17.27 3.50
N TYR A 142 -2.82 -16.47 3.69
CA TYR A 142 -2.78 -15.02 3.92
C TYR A 142 -3.52 -14.66 5.20
N ASP A 143 -2.96 -13.75 6.00
CA ASP A 143 -3.63 -13.22 7.18
C ASP A 143 -4.32 -11.91 6.84
N ILE A 144 -5.65 -11.92 6.89
CA ILE A 144 -6.50 -10.80 6.52
C ILE A 144 -7.04 -10.16 7.80
N LYS A 145 -6.70 -8.89 7.99
CA LYS A 145 -7.17 -8.09 9.14
C LYS A 145 -8.43 -7.32 8.79
N ILE A 146 -9.48 -7.55 9.55
CA ILE A 146 -10.77 -6.86 9.45
C ILE A 146 -10.84 -5.84 10.59
N GLU A 147 -10.63 -4.57 10.27
CA GLU A 147 -10.53 -3.50 11.27
C GLU A 147 -11.83 -2.71 11.45
N ARG A 148 -12.71 -2.74 10.44
CA ARG A 148 -13.97 -1.98 10.41
C ARG A 148 -15.18 -2.92 10.43
N ASP A 149 -16.30 -2.39 10.88
CA ASP A 149 -17.63 -2.96 10.76
C ASP A 149 -18.60 -1.93 10.15
N ILE A 150 -19.84 -2.35 9.88
CA ILE A 150 -20.90 -1.47 9.37
C ILE A 150 -21.21 -0.24 10.24
N SER A 151 -20.79 -0.23 11.51
CA SER A 151 -20.98 0.91 12.42
C SER A 151 -19.81 1.90 12.39
N SER A 152 -18.70 1.51 11.78
CA SER A 152 -17.48 2.32 11.71
C SER A 152 -17.68 3.50 10.77
N PRO A 153 -17.18 4.71 11.10
CA PRO A 153 -17.22 5.84 10.17
C PRO A 153 -16.51 5.48 8.85
N PRO A 154 -16.97 6.00 7.70
CA PRO A 154 -16.25 5.87 6.45
C PRO A 154 -14.80 6.32 6.63
N ALA A 155 -13.86 5.62 6.00
CA ALA A 155 -12.47 6.05 6.03
C ALA A 155 -12.38 7.51 5.53
N PRO A 156 -11.65 8.41 6.22
CA PRO A 156 -11.53 9.79 5.76
C PRO A 156 -10.89 9.80 4.38
N SER A 157 -11.62 10.32 3.38
CA SER A 157 -11.03 10.54 2.06
C SER A 157 -10.00 11.66 2.19
N PRO A 158 -8.76 11.46 1.72
CA PRO A 158 -7.79 12.55 1.72
C PRO A 158 -8.36 13.70 0.87
N ASN A 159 -8.48 14.89 1.46
CA ASN A 159 -8.91 16.08 0.73
C ASN A 159 -7.74 16.56 -0.15
N ILE A 160 -7.61 15.95 -1.34
CA ILE A 160 -6.52 16.18 -2.28
C ILE A 160 -6.41 17.66 -2.66
N ALA A 161 -7.54 18.38 -2.73
CA ALA A 161 -7.58 19.81 -3.02
C ALA A 161 -6.86 20.64 -1.94
N LEU A 162 -7.09 20.34 -0.65
CA LEU A 162 -6.44 21.03 0.46
C LEU A 162 -4.93 20.81 0.45
N TYR A 163 -4.47 19.57 0.24
CA TYR A 163 -3.04 19.27 0.16
C TYR A 163 -2.37 19.98 -1.02
N SER A 164 -3.05 20.05 -2.17
CA SER A 164 -2.56 20.74 -3.35
C SER A 164 -2.39 22.24 -3.11
N ILE A 165 -3.33 22.87 -2.40
CA ILE A 165 -3.26 24.29 -2.02
C ILE A 165 -2.09 24.54 -1.07
N VAL A 166 -1.90 23.69 -0.04
CA VAL A 166 -0.81 23.84 0.92
C VAL A 166 0.56 23.71 0.24
N ILE A 167 0.74 22.71 -0.64
CA ILE A 167 1.98 22.53 -1.40
C ILE A 167 2.25 23.74 -2.31
N PHE A 168 1.22 24.25 -2.98
CA PHE A 168 1.34 25.43 -3.84
C PHE A 168 1.76 26.67 -3.04
N LEU A 169 1.15 26.93 -1.88
CA LEU A 169 1.51 28.06 -1.02
C LEU A 169 2.95 27.96 -0.49
N ILE A 170 3.39 26.75 -0.11
CA ILE A 170 4.78 26.52 0.30
C ILE A 170 5.73 26.82 -0.86
N PHE A 171 5.43 26.33 -2.07
CA PHE A 171 6.26 26.55 -3.26
C PHE A 171 6.36 28.03 -3.63
N VAL A 172 5.24 28.76 -3.61
CA VAL A 172 5.21 30.22 -3.82
C VAL A 172 6.03 30.95 -2.76
N GLY A 173 5.89 30.56 -1.49
CA GLY A 173 6.67 31.13 -0.39
C GLY A 173 8.18 30.94 -0.55
N VAL A 174 8.61 29.75 -0.98
CA VAL A 174 10.02 29.45 -1.27
C VAL A 174 10.55 30.29 -2.42
N ILE A 175 9.81 30.40 -3.53
CA ILE A 175 10.19 31.26 -4.67
C ILE A 175 10.34 32.71 -4.24
N TYR A 176 9.38 33.22 -3.45
CA TYR A 176 9.42 34.58 -2.95
C TYR A 176 10.64 34.83 -2.04
N PHE A 177 10.92 33.89 -1.13
CA PHE A 177 12.08 33.96 -0.23
C PHE A 177 13.42 33.95 -1.00
N ILE A 178 13.54 33.07 -2.02
CA ILE A 178 14.68 33.03 -2.93
C ILE A 178 14.87 34.39 -3.61
N LYS A 179 13.81 34.96 -4.19
CA LYS A 179 13.87 36.29 -4.81
C LYS A 179 14.37 37.36 -3.84
N LEU A 180 13.84 37.42 -2.61
CA LEU A 180 14.27 38.39 -1.61
C LEU A 180 15.76 38.25 -1.26
N PHE A 181 16.26 37.03 -1.13
CA PHE A 181 17.65 36.76 -0.79
C PHE A 181 18.62 37.18 -1.91
N PHE A 182 18.28 36.88 -3.17
CA PHE A 182 19.12 37.23 -4.32
C PHE A 182 19.04 38.71 -4.69
N THR A 183 17.89 39.37 -4.48
CA THR A 183 17.75 40.82 -4.77
C THR A 183 18.57 41.67 -3.80
N LYS A 184 18.69 41.25 -2.53
CA LYS A 184 19.44 41.97 -1.49
C LYS A 184 20.96 41.95 -1.69
N ASN A 185 21.50 40.97 -2.42
CA ASN A 185 22.95 40.82 -2.60
C ASN A 185 23.51 41.62 -3.80
N ASN A 186 22.65 42.15 -4.67
CA ASN A 186 23.07 42.85 -5.90
C ASN A 186 23.16 44.39 -5.78
N THR A 187 22.88 44.99 -4.62
CA THR A 187 22.89 46.46 -4.46
C THR A 187 24.20 47.05 -3.91
N ASN A 188 25.29 46.29 -3.86
CA ASN A 188 26.60 46.76 -3.38
C ASN A 188 27.66 46.75 -4.48
N THR A 189 27.37 47.29 -5.66
CA THR A 189 28.40 47.63 -6.66
C THR A 189 28.70 49.12 -6.51
N PRO A 190 29.85 49.52 -5.96
CA PRO A 190 30.28 50.92 -5.99
C PRO A 190 30.53 51.31 -7.44
N THR A 191 29.76 52.27 -7.96
CA THR A 191 30.16 53.04 -9.13
C THR A 191 31.35 53.89 -8.71
N ASP A 192 32.56 53.37 -8.88
CA ASP A 192 33.75 54.19 -8.82
C ASP A 192 34.18 54.62 -10.21
N ASN A 193 34.40 55.92 -10.30
CA ASN A 193 34.53 56.73 -11.49
C ASN A 193 35.81 56.38 -12.26
N LEU A 194 35.69 56.17 -13.57
CA LEU A 194 36.81 56.18 -14.49
C LEU A 194 36.69 57.39 -15.41
N LYS A 195 37.50 58.40 -15.05
CA LYS A 195 38.06 59.49 -15.87
C LYS A 195 37.12 60.53 -16.49
#